data_AF-H5V2P2-F1
#
_entry.id   AF-H5V2P2-F1
#
_cell.length_a   1.000
_cell.length_b   1.000
_cell.length_c   1.000
_cell.angle_alpha   90.00
_cell.angle_beta   90.00
_cell.angle_gamma   90.00
#
_symmetry.space_group_name_H-M   'P 1'
#
loop_
_entity.id
_entity.type
_entity.pdbx_description
1 polymer ?
#
loop_
_entity_poly.entity_id
_entity_poly.type
_entity_poly.pdbx_seq_one_letter_code
_entity_poly.pdbx_strand_id
1 'polypeptide(L)'
;MTKRLLWLALTPFLVHADELPAPVKALEKQGITIVKSFPGPAGMTGYLGKYQEMGVTIYVTPDGKQAISGYLYDEQGTNLSEKLIAQEIYAPAGRELWKKMEKAPWIQDGKATAPRTLYVFADPFCPYCHKFWEQSRPWVDAGQVQIRTLMVGVIKPESRATAAAILSAKDPAKTWHDFEQSGGKMTLDIPAAIPPEQAKALNINQKLMDELGANATPAIYYMSETNELQQVVGLPDAEKLAVMMGGEIKKN
;
A
#
# COMPACT_ATOMS: atom_id res chain seq x y z
N MET A 1 -35.69 -65.96 -4.61
CA MET A 1 -35.02 -64.71 -5.05
C MET A 1 -35.36 -63.60 -4.06
N THR A 2 -34.49 -63.32 -3.09
CA THR A 2 -34.66 -62.21 -2.14
C THR A 2 -33.43 -61.30 -2.23
N LYS A 3 -33.61 -60.14 -2.87
CA LYS A 3 -32.59 -59.10 -2.99
C LYS A 3 -32.49 -58.33 -1.68
N ARG A 4 -31.35 -58.40 -0.99
CA ARG A 4 -30.98 -57.48 0.09
C ARG A 4 -30.45 -56.18 -0.53
N LEU A 5 -31.10 -55.06 -0.21
CA LEU A 5 -30.67 -53.72 -0.58
C LEU A 5 -29.82 -53.17 0.58
N LEU A 6 -28.52 -52.97 0.34
CA LEU A 6 -27.64 -52.26 1.27
C LEU A 6 -27.82 -50.75 1.07
N TRP A 7 -28.27 -50.06 2.11
CA TRP A 7 -28.26 -48.59 2.18
C TRP A 7 -26.89 -48.12 2.68
N LEU A 8 -26.12 -47.46 1.80
CA LEU A 8 -25.00 -46.62 2.22
C LEU A 8 -25.55 -45.29 2.74
N ALA A 9 -25.44 -45.04 4.04
CA ALA A 9 -25.68 -43.72 4.60
C ALA A 9 -24.44 -42.85 4.35
N LEU A 10 -24.58 -41.82 3.50
CA LEU A 10 -23.63 -40.70 3.48
C LEU A 10 -23.88 -39.83 4.71
N THR A 11 -22.95 -39.83 5.66
CA THR A 11 -22.92 -38.85 6.74
C THR A 11 -22.36 -37.52 6.21
N PRO A 12 -23.12 -36.41 6.27
CA PRO A 12 -22.60 -35.11 5.92
C PRO A 12 -21.59 -34.65 6.98
N PHE A 13 -20.36 -34.35 6.56
CA PHE A 13 -19.39 -33.63 7.38
C PHE A 13 -19.91 -32.21 7.62
N LEU A 14 -20.49 -31.97 8.80
CA LEU A 14 -20.78 -30.63 9.29
C LEU A 14 -19.46 -29.99 9.74
N VAL A 15 -18.95 -29.05 8.96
CA VAL A 15 -17.87 -28.15 9.38
C VAL A 15 -18.42 -27.28 10.51
N HIS A 16 -18.06 -27.60 11.77
CA HIS A 16 -18.33 -26.72 12.90
C HIS A 16 -17.34 -25.55 12.83
N ALA A 17 -17.86 -24.32 12.73
CA ALA A 17 -17.07 -23.15 13.05
C ALA A 17 -16.79 -23.19 14.56
N ASP A 18 -15.53 -23.35 14.97
CA ASP A 18 -15.17 -23.38 16.38
C ASP A 18 -15.65 -22.09 17.06
N GLU A 19 -16.48 -22.26 18.08
CA GLU A 19 -17.09 -21.14 18.79
C GLU A 19 -16.01 -20.40 19.61
N LEU A 20 -15.96 -19.08 19.51
CA LEU A 20 -14.94 -18.28 20.20
C LEU A 20 -15.01 -18.47 21.74
N PRO A 21 -13.86 -18.59 22.44
CA PRO A 21 -13.82 -18.65 23.90
C PRO A 21 -14.50 -17.44 24.54
N ALA A 22 -15.13 -17.64 25.70
CA ALA A 22 -15.87 -16.57 26.40
C ALA A 22 -15.03 -15.28 26.64
N PRO A 23 -13.73 -15.36 27.01
CA PRO A 23 -12.89 -14.17 27.11
C PRO A 23 -12.69 -13.41 25.79
N VAL A 24 -12.61 -14.12 24.66
CA VAL A 24 -12.47 -13.52 23.32
C VAL A 24 -13.78 -12.83 22.93
N LYS A 25 -14.93 -13.48 23.16
CA LYS A 25 -16.25 -12.87 22.95
C LYS A 25 -16.45 -11.59 23.78
N ALA A 26 -15.89 -11.55 24.99
CA ALA A 26 -15.95 -10.35 25.83
C ALA A 26 -15.14 -9.19 25.21
N LEU A 27 -13.98 -9.49 24.61
CA LEU A 27 -13.17 -8.52 23.88
C LEU A 27 -13.81 -8.08 22.55
N GLU A 28 -14.54 -8.95 21.86
CA GLU A 28 -15.31 -8.55 20.67
C GLU A 28 -16.37 -7.49 20.99
N LYS A 29 -17.04 -7.60 22.15
CA LYS A 29 -18.00 -6.60 22.62
C LYS A 29 -17.36 -5.24 22.90
N GLN A 30 -16.03 -5.17 23.05
CA GLN A 30 -15.29 -3.92 23.21
C GLN A 30 -14.87 -3.31 21.86
N GLY A 31 -15.30 -3.88 20.73
CA GLY A 31 -15.08 -3.35 19.39
C GLY A 31 -13.96 -4.05 18.62
N ILE A 32 -13.44 -5.18 19.11
CA ILE A 32 -12.47 -6.00 18.37
C ILE A 32 -13.22 -6.89 17.39
N THR A 33 -12.80 -6.92 16.13
CA THR A 33 -13.26 -7.89 15.13
C THR A 33 -12.21 -8.97 14.96
N ILE A 34 -12.54 -10.23 15.22
CA ILE A 34 -11.61 -11.36 15.05
C ILE A 34 -11.46 -11.70 13.56
N VAL A 35 -10.21 -11.81 13.10
CA VAL A 35 -9.85 -12.16 11.72
C VAL A 35 -9.60 -13.67 11.62
N LYS A 36 -8.73 -14.22 12.47
CA LYS A 36 -8.40 -15.65 12.50
C LYS A 36 -7.74 -16.05 13.82
N SER A 37 -7.73 -17.34 14.14
CA SER A 37 -6.88 -17.90 15.19
C SER A 37 -5.49 -18.27 14.65
N PHE A 38 -4.52 -18.42 15.55
CA PHE A 38 -3.17 -18.89 15.28
C PHE A 38 -2.57 -19.56 16.52
N PRO A 39 -1.60 -20.49 16.37
CA PRO A 39 -0.94 -21.10 17.52
C PRO A 39 -0.10 -20.07 18.30
N GLY A 40 -0.34 -19.97 19.60
CA GLY A 40 0.45 -19.14 20.53
C GLY A 40 1.50 -19.96 21.29
N PRO A 41 2.40 -19.29 22.02
CA PRO A 41 3.42 -19.97 22.83
C PRO A 41 2.79 -20.74 24.00
N ALA A 42 3.51 -21.74 24.53
CA ALA A 42 3.15 -22.46 25.75
C ALA A 42 1.71 -23.02 25.80
N GLY A 43 1.18 -23.48 24.65
CA GLY A 43 -0.17 -24.05 24.56
C GLY A 43 -1.29 -23.00 24.56
N MET A 44 -0.96 -21.71 24.42
CA MET A 44 -1.95 -20.66 24.22
C MET A 44 -2.52 -20.69 22.81
N THR A 45 -3.77 -20.25 22.67
CA THR A 45 -4.37 -19.99 21.36
C THR A 45 -4.36 -18.49 21.11
N GLY A 46 -3.69 -18.07 20.05
CA GLY A 46 -3.69 -16.70 19.57
C GLY A 46 -4.92 -16.40 18.71
N TYR A 47 -5.41 -15.17 18.76
CA TYR A 47 -6.43 -14.62 17.89
C TYR A 47 -5.93 -13.28 17.35
N LEU A 48 -5.87 -13.20 16.03
CA LEU A 48 -5.59 -11.97 15.31
C LEU A 48 -6.90 -11.25 15.07
N GLY A 49 -6.94 -9.95 15.36
CA GLY A 49 -8.12 -9.13 15.17
C GLY A 49 -7.80 -7.73 14.69
N LYS A 50 -8.84 -6.92 14.55
CA LYS A 50 -8.76 -5.48 14.29
C LYS A 50 -9.52 -4.69 15.35
N TYR A 51 -8.99 -3.56 15.76
CA TYR A 51 -9.67 -2.53 16.54
C TYR A 51 -9.49 -1.20 15.83
N GLN A 52 -10.58 -0.56 15.38
CA GLN A 52 -10.51 0.69 14.59
C GLN A 52 -9.52 0.61 13.41
N GLU A 53 -9.59 -0.48 12.64
CA GLU A 53 -8.65 -0.85 11.54
C GLU A 53 -7.20 -1.17 11.93
N MET A 54 -6.81 -0.95 13.19
CA MET A 54 -5.49 -1.35 13.70
C MET A 54 -5.48 -2.83 14.06
N GLY A 55 -4.46 -3.55 13.63
CA GLY A 55 -4.26 -4.95 14.01
C GLY A 55 -4.00 -5.12 15.50
N VAL A 56 -4.58 -6.16 16.09
CA VAL A 56 -4.40 -6.54 17.49
C VAL A 56 -4.21 -8.04 17.63
N THR A 57 -3.48 -8.46 18.67
CA THR A 57 -3.32 -9.87 19.03
C THR A 57 -3.90 -10.13 20.41
N ILE A 58 -4.64 -11.23 20.54
CA ILE A 58 -5.21 -11.73 21.78
C ILE A 58 -4.66 -13.14 22.01
N TYR A 59 -4.19 -13.44 23.21
CA TYR A 59 -3.69 -14.76 23.58
C TYR A 59 -4.56 -15.36 24.68
N VAL A 60 -5.20 -16.49 24.39
CA VAL A 60 -6.03 -17.23 25.34
C VAL A 60 -5.16 -18.23 26.09
N THR A 61 -5.29 -18.26 27.41
CA THR A 61 -4.57 -19.19 28.28
C THR A 61 -4.93 -20.65 27.96
N PRO A 62 -4.05 -21.63 28.27
CA PRO A 62 -4.29 -23.03 27.92
C PRO A 62 -5.58 -23.63 28.52
N ASP A 63 -6.07 -23.07 29.64
CA ASP A 63 -7.32 -23.47 30.27
C ASP A 63 -8.57 -22.85 29.61
N GLY A 64 -8.41 -21.95 28.64
CA GLY A 64 -9.48 -21.28 27.91
C GLY A 64 -10.23 -20.19 28.69
N LYS A 65 -9.81 -19.88 29.93
CA LYS A 65 -10.59 -19.04 30.86
C LYS A 65 -10.14 -17.59 30.91
N GLN A 66 -8.92 -17.28 30.49
CA GLN A 66 -8.43 -15.91 30.42
C GLN A 66 -7.94 -15.57 29.00
N ALA A 67 -7.98 -14.28 28.67
CA ALA A 67 -7.39 -13.76 27.45
C ALA A 67 -6.53 -12.54 27.77
N ILE A 68 -5.39 -12.44 27.10
CA ILE A 68 -4.44 -11.34 27.20
C ILE A 68 -4.48 -10.61 25.86
N SER A 69 -4.99 -9.39 25.84
CA SER A 69 -4.85 -8.49 24.69
C SER A 69 -3.54 -7.73 24.84
N GLY A 70 -2.61 -7.89 23.90
CA GLY A 70 -1.28 -7.29 24.01
C GLY A 70 -0.29 -7.80 22.98
N TYR A 71 0.95 -7.33 23.12
CA TYR A 71 2.07 -7.66 22.24
C TYR A 71 2.96 -8.73 22.86
N LEU A 72 3.32 -9.75 22.09
CA LEU A 72 4.24 -10.81 22.47
C LEU A 72 5.64 -10.48 21.94
N TYR A 73 6.64 -10.61 22.82
CA TYR A 73 8.04 -10.45 22.49
C TYR A 73 8.80 -11.75 22.70
N ASP A 74 9.80 -12.01 21.86
CA ASP A 74 10.74 -13.12 22.07
C ASP A 74 11.93 -12.71 22.97
N GLU A 75 12.80 -13.68 23.25
CA GLU A 75 14.01 -13.48 24.08
C GLU A 75 15.00 -12.48 23.47
N GLN A 76 14.89 -12.20 22.17
CA GLN A 76 15.72 -11.23 21.46
C GLN A 76 15.12 -9.83 21.49
N GLY A 77 13.95 -9.65 22.10
CA GLY A 77 13.22 -8.38 22.12
C GLY A 77 12.48 -8.09 20.81
N THR A 78 12.28 -9.09 19.94
CA THR A 78 11.49 -8.93 18.71
C THR A 78 10.01 -8.91 19.05
N ASN A 79 9.28 -7.90 18.59
CA ASN A 79 7.82 -7.87 18.71
C ASN A 79 7.17 -8.84 17.69
N LEU A 80 6.82 -10.04 18.15
CA LEU A 80 6.21 -11.08 17.32
C LEU A 80 4.78 -10.73 16.90
N SER A 81 4.06 -9.99 17.75
CA SER A 81 2.70 -9.54 17.47
C SER A 81 2.68 -8.53 16.32
N GLU A 82 3.53 -7.51 16.35
CA GLU A 82 3.65 -6.54 15.26
C GLU A 82 4.06 -7.21 13.96
N LYS A 83 5.02 -8.14 14.00
CA LYS A 83 5.43 -8.92 12.83
C LYS A 83 4.25 -9.68 12.23
N LEU A 84 3.45 -10.36 13.05
CA LEU A 84 2.27 -11.08 12.60
C LEU A 84 1.21 -10.14 12.02
N ILE A 85 0.89 -9.04 12.72
CA ILE A 85 -0.06 -8.03 12.27
C ILE A 85 0.37 -7.47 10.92
N ALA A 86 1.64 -7.10 10.77
CA ALA A 86 2.16 -6.55 9.54
C ALA A 86 2.06 -7.56 8.39
N GLN A 87 2.43 -8.82 8.62
CA GLN A 87 2.37 -9.88 7.61
C GLN A 87 0.96 -10.27 7.18
N GLU A 88 0.01 -10.27 8.11
CA GLU A 88 -1.32 -10.87 7.91
C GLU A 88 -2.42 -9.84 7.67
N ILE A 89 -2.25 -8.61 8.14
CA ILE A 89 -3.23 -7.53 7.98
C ILE A 89 -2.72 -6.52 6.96
N TYR A 90 -1.55 -5.93 7.20
CA TYR A 90 -1.10 -4.78 6.41
C TYR A 90 -0.46 -5.17 5.08
N ALA A 91 0.36 -6.22 5.03
CA ALA A 91 1.04 -6.62 3.81
C ALA A 91 0.07 -7.09 2.70
N PRO A 92 -1.01 -7.87 2.97
CA PRO A 92 -2.01 -8.17 1.94
C PRO A 92 -2.70 -6.92 1.40
N ALA A 93 -3.13 -6.01 2.28
CA ALA A 93 -3.77 -4.76 1.88
C ALA A 93 -2.82 -3.88 1.04
N GLY A 94 -1.57 -3.75 1.49
CA GLY A 94 -0.52 -3.03 0.77
C GLY A 94 -0.21 -3.63 -0.60
N ARG A 95 -0.16 -4.95 -0.72
CA ARG A 95 0.01 -5.64 -2.01
C ARG A 95 -1.16 -5.40 -2.97
N GLU A 96 -2.39 -5.38 -2.47
CA GLU A 96 -3.55 -5.07 -3.31
C GLU A 96 -3.53 -3.62 -3.79
N LEU A 97 -3.19 -2.67 -2.91
CA LEU A 97 -3.00 -1.27 -3.28
C LEU A 97 -1.87 -1.07 -4.29
N TRP A 98 -0.77 -1.80 -4.13
CA TRP A 98 0.35 -1.82 -5.09
C TRP A 98 -0.07 -2.30 -6.47
N LYS A 99 -0.83 -3.39 -6.54
CA LYS A 99 -1.40 -3.89 -7.81
C LYS A 99 -2.36 -2.88 -8.43
N LYS A 100 -3.12 -2.10 -7.64
CA LYS A 100 -3.95 -1.02 -8.17
C LYS A 100 -3.09 0.08 -8.81
N MET A 101 -2.01 0.50 -8.15
CA MET A 101 -1.08 1.50 -8.72
C MET A 101 -0.39 0.97 -9.98
N GLU A 102 -0.04 -0.31 -10.02
CA GLU A 102 0.56 -0.96 -11.19
C GLU A 102 -0.36 -0.93 -12.42
N LYS A 103 -1.66 -1.12 -12.21
CA LYS A 103 -2.68 -1.11 -13.27
C LYS A 103 -3.20 0.28 -13.62
N ALA A 104 -2.88 1.29 -12.81
CA ALA A 104 -3.31 2.66 -13.03
C ALA A 104 -2.54 3.28 -14.22
N PRO A 105 -3.07 4.34 -14.85
CA PRO A 105 -2.32 5.09 -15.86
C PRO A 105 -1.21 5.92 -15.20
N TRP A 106 0.02 5.47 -15.37
CA TRP A 106 1.23 6.14 -14.89
C TRP A 106 2.17 6.51 -16.05
N ILE A 107 3.04 7.48 -15.80
CA ILE A 107 4.13 7.90 -16.68
C ILE A 107 5.44 7.32 -16.16
N GLN A 108 6.23 6.72 -17.05
CA GLN A 108 7.54 6.16 -16.70
C GLN A 108 8.61 7.25 -16.59
N ASP A 109 9.46 7.15 -15.58
CA ASP A 109 10.71 7.89 -15.46
C ASP A 109 11.82 6.94 -14.98
N GLY A 110 12.90 6.83 -15.76
CA GLY A 110 13.95 5.82 -15.60
C GLY A 110 13.78 4.57 -16.45
N LYS A 111 14.63 3.57 -16.19
CA LYS A 111 14.65 2.31 -16.94
C LYS A 111 13.52 1.38 -16.50
N ALA A 112 12.79 0.79 -17.45
CA ALA A 112 11.76 -0.22 -17.19
C ALA A 112 12.27 -1.43 -16.38
N THR A 113 13.56 -1.72 -16.49
CA THR A 113 14.25 -2.83 -15.82
C THR A 113 14.90 -2.44 -14.49
N ALA A 114 14.69 -1.23 -13.98
CA ALA A 114 15.26 -0.82 -12.71
C ALA A 114 14.73 -1.72 -11.57
N PRO A 115 15.59 -2.22 -10.67
CA PRO A 115 15.19 -3.16 -9.62
C PRO A 115 14.25 -2.54 -8.58
N ARG A 116 14.29 -1.22 -8.41
CA ARG A 116 13.46 -0.48 -7.46
C ARG A 116 12.38 0.30 -8.20
N THR A 117 11.13 0.14 -7.79
CA THR A 117 10.00 0.92 -8.31
C THR A 117 9.41 1.78 -7.21
N LEU A 118 9.15 3.05 -7.52
CA LEU A 118 8.36 3.97 -6.71
C LEU A 118 7.13 4.41 -7.51
N TYR A 119 5.98 4.52 -6.86
CA TYR A 119 4.82 5.24 -7.41
C TYR A 119 4.72 6.61 -6.78
N VAL A 120 4.40 7.61 -7.61
CA VAL A 120 4.32 9.01 -7.15
C VAL A 120 3.05 9.64 -7.69
N PHE A 121 2.17 10.10 -6.81
CA PHE A 121 1.11 11.03 -7.21
C PHE A 121 1.69 12.43 -7.25
N ALA A 122 1.68 13.04 -8.43
CA ALA A 122 2.27 14.36 -8.67
C ALA A 122 1.27 15.29 -9.36
N ASP A 123 1.37 16.57 -9.04
CA ASP A 123 0.60 17.65 -9.64
C ASP A 123 1.57 18.60 -10.38
N PRO A 124 1.24 19.12 -11.58
CA PRO A 124 2.14 19.99 -12.35
C PRO A 124 2.54 21.28 -11.63
N PHE A 125 1.77 21.76 -10.65
CA PHE A 125 2.04 23.00 -9.92
C PHE A 125 2.57 22.76 -8.51
N CYS A 126 3.21 21.61 -8.29
CA CYS A 126 3.74 21.15 -7.01
C CYS A 126 5.26 21.37 -6.89
N PRO A 127 5.73 22.36 -6.10
CA PRO A 127 7.17 22.61 -5.96
C PRO A 127 7.94 21.44 -5.33
N TYR A 128 7.30 20.67 -4.44
CA TYR A 128 7.92 19.50 -3.82
C TYR A 128 8.00 18.30 -4.75
N CYS A 129 7.11 18.21 -5.74
CA CYS A 129 7.17 17.18 -6.77
C CYS A 129 8.41 17.40 -7.64
N HIS A 130 8.63 18.64 -8.08
CA HIS A 130 9.84 19.05 -8.78
C HIS A 130 11.11 18.79 -7.96
N LYS A 131 11.16 19.24 -6.70
CA LYS A 131 12.34 18.98 -5.83
C LYS A 131 12.61 17.50 -5.63
N PHE A 132 11.56 16.67 -5.46
CA PHE A 132 11.73 15.23 -5.37
C PHE A 132 12.25 14.63 -6.69
N TRP A 133 11.72 15.08 -7.84
CA TRP A 133 12.23 14.69 -9.16
C TRP A 133 13.73 15.02 -9.28
N GLU A 134 14.16 16.22 -8.90
CA GLU A 134 15.58 16.62 -8.90
C GLU A 134 16.42 15.72 -7.97
N GLN A 135 15.95 15.51 -6.74
CA GLN A 135 16.64 14.69 -5.74
C GLN A 135 16.77 13.22 -6.16
N SER A 136 15.82 12.69 -6.94
CA SER A 136 15.82 11.30 -7.39
C SER A 136 16.79 11.02 -8.55
N ARG A 137 17.27 12.05 -9.27
CA ARG A 137 18.09 11.90 -10.48
C ARG A 137 19.27 10.94 -10.34
N PRO A 138 20.08 10.96 -9.26
CA PRO A 138 21.24 10.07 -9.13
C PRO A 138 20.90 8.58 -9.25
N TRP A 139 19.73 8.15 -8.77
CA TRP A 139 19.29 6.76 -8.83
C TRP A 139 18.55 6.41 -10.11
N VAL A 140 17.72 7.34 -10.60
CA VAL A 140 16.93 7.17 -11.82
C VAL A 140 17.84 7.11 -13.05
N ASP A 141 18.78 8.04 -13.15
CA ASP A 141 19.71 8.14 -14.28
C ASP A 141 20.73 6.98 -14.27
N ALA A 142 21.10 6.49 -13.10
CA ALA A 142 21.90 5.27 -12.94
C ALA A 142 21.13 3.98 -13.29
N GLY A 143 19.81 4.05 -13.48
CA GLY A 143 18.95 2.90 -13.75
C GLY A 143 18.71 1.99 -12.54
N GLN A 144 18.94 2.49 -11.33
CA GLN A 144 18.69 1.78 -10.08
C GLN A 144 17.23 1.89 -9.65
N VAL A 145 16.59 3.01 -9.97
CA VAL A 145 15.20 3.31 -9.64
C VAL A 145 14.39 3.64 -10.90
N GLN A 146 13.15 3.17 -10.93
CA GLN A 146 12.10 3.65 -11.81
C GLN A 146 11.03 4.35 -10.97
N ILE A 147 10.66 5.54 -11.39
CA ILE A 147 9.49 6.25 -10.87
C ILE A 147 8.33 6.06 -11.85
N ARG A 148 7.17 5.71 -11.32
CA ARG A 148 5.90 5.61 -12.05
C ARG A 148 4.99 6.72 -11.54
N THR A 149 4.89 7.81 -12.29
CA THR A 149 4.13 9.00 -11.89
C THR A 149 2.66 8.85 -12.26
N LEU A 150 1.78 8.83 -11.26
CA LEU A 150 0.33 8.93 -11.42
C LEU A 150 -0.08 10.41 -11.35
N MET A 151 -0.28 11.05 -12.50
CA MET A 151 -0.62 12.47 -12.49
C MET A 151 -2.02 12.71 -11.92
N VAL A 152 -2.11 13.77 -11.11
CA VAL A 152 -3.33 14.34 -10.54
C VAL A 152 -3.38 15.84 -10.82
N GLY A 153 -4.55 16.45 -10.62
CA GLY A 153 -4.72 17.90 -10.80
C GLY A 153 -5.58 18.49 -9.69
N VAL A 154 -4.96 18.78 -8.55
CA VAL A 154 -5.60 19.12 -7.27
C VAL A 154 -5.11 20.41 -6.63
N ILE A 155 -3.95 20.96 -7.02
CA ILE A 155 -3.35 22.11 -6.31
C ILE A 155 -3.90 23.45 -6.82
N LYS A 156 -3.87 23.65 -8.14
CA LYS A 156 -4.31 24.87 -8.84
C LYS A 156 -5.52 24.60 -9.73
N PRO A 157 -6.35 25.60 -10.04
CA PRO A 157 -7.42 25.48 -11.04
C PRO A 157 -6.93 24.91 -12.39
N GLU A 158 -5.72 25.28 -12.80
CA GLU A 158 -5.12 24.90 -14.08
C GLU A 158 -4.48 23.50 -14.07
N SER A 159 -4.30 22.88 -12.89
CA SER A 159 -3.54 21.62 -12.74
C SER A 159 -4.12 20.50 -13.57
N ARG A 160 -5.45 20.38 -13.59
CA ARG A 160 -6.12 19.31 -14.31
C ARG A 160 -5.95 19.44 -15.83
N ALA A 161 -6.04 20.66 -16.36
CA ALA A 161 -5.81 20.92 -17.78
C ALA A 161 -4.33 20.73 -18.17
N THR A 162 -3.41 21.14 -17.30
CA THR A 162 -1.97 21.00 -17.50
C THR A 162 -1.55 19.52 -17.47
N ALA A 163 -2.03 18.75 -16.49
CA ALA A 163 -1.79 17.31 -16.43
C ALA A 163 -2.39 16.60 -17.64
N ALA A 164 -3.60 17.01 -18.08
CA ALA A 164 -4.18 16.47 -19.30
C ALA A 164 -3.35 16.79 -20.55
N ALA A 165 -2.76 17.98 -20.65
CA ALA A 165 -1.88 18.35 -21.77
C ALA A 165 -0.65 17.45 -21.84
N ILE A 166 0.00 17.19 -20.69
CA ILE A 166 1.16 16.29 -20.59
C ILE A 166 0.75 14.85 -20.95
N LEU A 167 -0.39 14.36 -20.43
CA LEU A 167 -0.92 13.03 -20.78
C LEU A 167 -1.36 12.90 -22.25
N SER A 168 -1.66 14.00 -22.92
CA SER A 168 -2.08 14.02 -24.33
C SER A 168 -0.90 14.19 -25.28
N ALA A 169 0.30 14.44 -24.78
CA ALA A 169 1.49 14.60 -25.59
C ALA A 169 1.80 13.30 -26.36
N LYS A 170 2.50 13.43 -27.49
CA LYS A 170 2.95 12.27 -28.28
C LYS A 170 3.83 11.32 -27.47
N ASP A 171 4.62 11.88 -26.55
CA ASP A 171 5.46 11.14 -25.61
C ASP A 171 5.29 11.74 -24.21
N PRO A 172 4.29 11.27 -23.44
CA PRO A 172 4.01 11.80 -22.11
C PRO A 172 5.18 11.65 -21.13
N ALA A 173 6.00 10.60 -21.27
CA ALA A 173 7.18 10.38 -20.44
C ALA A 173 8.24 11.44 -20.68
N LYS A 174 8.58 11.69 -21.94
CA LYS A 174 9.49 12.77 -22.29
C LYS A 174 8.94 14.14 -21.89
N THR A 175 7.66 14.40 -22.17
CA THR A 175 7.05 15.69 -21.83
C THR A 175 7.03 15.93 -20.32
N TRP A 176 6.72 14.93 -19.51
CA TRP A 176 6.78 15.06 -18.05
C TRP A 176 8.21 15.30 -17.56
N HIS A 177 9.19 14.56 -18.07
CA HIS A 177 10.59 14.76 -17.74
C HIS A 177 11.07 16.18 -18.06
N ASP A 178 10.81 16.65 -19.29
CA ASP A 178 11.22 18.00 -19.73
C ASP A 178 10.50 19.09 -18.94
N PHE A 179 9.22 18.87 -18.58
CA PHE A 179 8.43 19.79 -17.76
C PHE A 179 9.03 19.93 -16.35
N GLU A 180 9.31 18.82 -15.68
CA GLU A 180 9.94 18.82 -14.36
C GLU A 180 11.36 19.41 -14.42
N GLN A 181 12.16 19.05 -15.44
CA GLN A 181 13.51 19.61 -15.63
C GLN A 181 13.50 21.13 -15.82
N SER A 182 12.46 21.67 -16.45
CA SER A 182 12.28 23.10 -16.63
C SER A 182 11.81 23.83 -15.36
N GLY A 183 11.48 23.09 -14.29
CA GLY A 183 10.81 23.62 -13.11
C GLY A 183 9.39 24.13 -13.41
N GLY A 184 8.68 23.44 -14.31
CA GLY A 184 7.32 23.80 -14.75
C GLY A 184 7.24 25.01 -15.69
N LYS A 185 8.36 25.39 -16.32
CA LYS A 185 8.44 26.54 -17.25
C LYS A 185 8.28 26.15 -18.72
N MET A 186 8.32 24.86 -19.03
CA MET A 186 8.10 24.33 -20.37
C MET A 186 6.70 24.74 -20.85
N THR A 187 6.62 25.33 -22.03
CA THR A 187 5.33 25.63 -22.66
C THR A 187 4.66 24.34 -23.13
N LEU A 188 3.38 24.19 -22.78
CA LEU A 188 2.54 23.07 -23.19
C LEU A 188 1.39 23.59 -24.05
N ASP A 189 0.98 22.78 -25.02
CA ASP A 189 -0.26 23.02 -25.77
C ASP A 189 -1.44 22.55 -24.90
N ILE A 190 -2.07 23.49 -24.20
CA ILE A 190 -3.17 23.19 -23.29
C ILE A 190 -4.45 23.01 -24.12
N PRO A 191 -5.09 21.81 -24.08
CA PRO A 191 -6.27 21.57 -24.88
C PRO A 191 -7.44 22.43 -24.39
N ALA A 192 -8.24 22.95 -25.33
CA ALA A 192 -9.42 23.76 -25.01
C ALA A 192 -10.46 23.01 -24.15
N ALA A 193 -10.49 21.68 -24.27
CA ALA A 193 -11.24 20.79 -23.40
C ALA A 193 -10.41 19.54 -23.11
N ILE A 194 -10.46 19.04 -21.87
CA ILE A 194 -9.75 17.81 -21.49
C ILE A 194 -10.36 16.62 -22.25
N PRO A 195 -9.58 15.84 -23.01
CA PRO A 195 -10.14 14.70 -23.72
C PRO A 195 -10.63 13.61 -22.74
N PRO A 196 -11.66 12.83 -23.10
CA PRO A 196 -12.31 11.90 -22.16
C PRO A 196 -11.37 10.85 -21.56
N GLU A 197 -10.38 10.39 -22.33
CA GLU A 197 -9.40 9.40 -21.87
C GLU A 197 -8.52 9.96 -20.75
N GLN A 198 -7.97 11.16 -20.92
CA GLN A 198 -7.16 11.84 -19.92
C GLN A 198 -8.00 12.23 -18.71
N ALA A 199 -9.25 12.67 -18.91
CA ALA A 199 -10.17 12.91 -17.80
C ALA A 199 -10.39 11.65 -16.95
N LYS A 200 -10.56 10.49 -17.60
CA LYS A 200 -10.69 9.18 -16.93
C LYS A 200 -9.40 8.81 -16.19
N ALA A 201 -8.24 8.97 -16.83
CA ALA A 201 -6.95 8.67 -16.21
C ALA A 201 -6.72 9.50 -14.93
N LEU A 202 -6.95 10.80 -15.01
CA LEU A 202 -6.85 11.72 -13.87
C LEU A 202 -7.85 11.35 -12.75
N ASN A 203 -9.06 10.91 -13.08
CA ASN A 203 -10.04 10.47 -12.08
C ASN A 203 -9.65 9.15 -11.39
N ILE A 204 -9.10 8.19 -12.14
CA ILE A 204 -8.59 6.94 -11.58
C ILE A 204 -7.45 7.24 -10.62
N ASN A 205 -6.50 8.09 -11.03
CA ASN A 205 -5.36 8.46 -10.21
C ASN A 205 -5.81 9.22 -8.95
N GLN A 206 -6.72 10.20 -9.06
CA GLN A 206 -7.26 10.91 -7.91
C GLN A 206 -7.93 9.97 -6.91
N LYS A 207 -8.83 9.10 -7.40
CA LYS A 207 -9.53 8.16 -6.53
C LYS A 207 -8.55 7.23 -5.81
N LEU A 208 -7.50 6.78 -6.51
CA LEU A 208 -6.50 5.93 -5.89
C LEU A 208 -5.66 6.68 -4.84
N MET A 209 -5.35 7.96 -5.08
CA MET A 209 -4.70 8.84 -4.10
C MET A 209 -5.56 8.98 -2.83
N ASP A 210 -6.88 9.18 -2.99
CA ASP A 210 -7.84 9.29 -1.90
C ASP A 210 -7.98 7.95 -1.13
N GLU A 211 -8.05 6.82 -1.84
CA GLU A 211 -8.09 5.47 -1.24
C GLU A 211 -6.83 5.16 -0.42
N LEU A 212 -5.68 5.73 -0.81
CA LEU A 212 -4.41 5.63 -0.10
C LEU A 212 -4.27 6.69 1.03
N GLY A 213 -5.29 7.52 1.26
CA GLY A 213 -5.33 8.51 2.34
C GLY A 213 -4.38 9.69 2.16
N ALA A 214 -3.77 9.89 0.99
CA ALA A 214 -2.92 11.04 0.72
C ALA A 214 -3.74 12.26 0.35
N ASN A 215 -3.50 13.38 1.03
CA ASN A 215 -4.17 14.66 0.80
C ASN A 215 -3.24 15.75 0.23
N ALA A 216 -1.98 15.41 -0.08
CA ALA A 216 -0.98 16.33 -0.60
C ALA A 216 -0.05 15.62 -1.59
N THR A 217 0.58 16.39 -2.49
CA THR A 217 1.59 15.90 -3.41
C THR A 217 2.99 16.48 -3.09
N PRO A 218 4.09 15.75 -3.39
CA PRO A 218 4.09 14.39 -3.91
C PRO A 218 3.64 13.39 -2.83
N ALA A 219 2.81 12.42 -3.21
CA ALA A 219 2.52 11.26 -2.38
C ALA A 219 3.24 10.06 -2.98
N ILE A 220 4.23 9.55 -2.26
CA ILE A 220 5.23 8.61 -2.75
C ILE A 220 5.04 7.27 -2.06
N TYR A 221 5.00 6.20 -2.83
CA TYR A 221 4.77 4.85 -2.35
C TYR A 221 5.84 3.89 -2.86
N TYR A 222 6.30 3.02 -1.98
CA TYR A 222 7.31 2.00 -2.28
C TYR A 222 7.08 0.75 -1.42
N MET A 223 7.61 -0.39 -1.86
CA MET A 223 7.63 -1.60 -1.05
C MET A 223 8.89 -1.63 -0.19
N SER A 224 8.74 -1.85 1.12
CA SER A 224 9.88 -2.16 2.00
C SER A 224 10.51 -3.51 1.62
N GLU A 225 11.67 -3.81 2.20
CA GLU A 225 12.31 -5.13 2.06
C GLU A 225 11.44 -6.27 2.63
N THR A 226 10.53 -5.95 3.55
CA THR A 226 9.56 -6.88 4.14
C THR A 226 8.27 -7.03 3.32
N ASN A 227 8.20 -6.46 2.10
CA ASN A 227 7.01 -6.42 1.24
C ASN A 227 5.80 -5.71 1.87
N GLU A 228 6.07 -4.67 2.66
CA GLU A 228 5.05 -3.78 3.21
C GLU A 228 5.01 -2.50 2.39
N LEU A 229 3.79 -2.04 2.09
CA LEU A 229 3.60 -0.77 1.41
C LEU A 229 3.94 0.38 2.35
N GLN A 230 4.91 1.19 1.96
CA GLN A 230 5.34 2.39 2.68
C GLN A 230 4.85 3.64 1.96
N GLN A 231 4.65 4.72 2.72
CA GLN A 231 4.19 6.01 2.22
C GLN A 231 5.09 7.14 2.72
N VAL A 232 5.39 8.08 1.84
CA VAL A 232 6.02 9.36 2.17
C VAL A 232 5.25 10.47 1.46
N VAL A 233 4.80 11.48 2.22
CA VAL A 233 4.06 12.63 1.69
C VAL A 233 4.90 13.88 1.84
N GLY A 234 4.99 14.70 0.79
CA GLY A 234 5.82 15.89 0.75
C GLY A 234 7.26 15.60 0.36
N LEU A 235 8.15 16.57 0.58
CA LEU A 235 9.57 16.43 0.27
C LEU A 235 10.26 15.54 1.32
N PRO A 236 10.81 14.36 0.97
CA PRO A 236 11.59 13.56 1.90
C PRO A 236 12.85 14.29 2.38
N ASP A 237 13.24 14.05 3.63
CA ASP A 237 14.59 14.34 4.09
C ASP A 237 15.60 13.35 3.46
N ALA A 238 16.89 13.62 3.65
CA ALA A 238 17.95 12.83 3.03
C ALA A 238 17.96 11.35 3.46
N GLU A 239 17.58 11.06 4.71
CA GLU A 239 17.54 9.70 5.23
C GLU A 239 16.38 8.92 4.61
N LYS A 240 15.17 9.50 4.63
CA LYS A 240 13.99 8.90 3.98
C LYS A 240 14.22 8.71 2.50
N LEU A 241 14.80 9.72 1.82
CA LEU A 241 15.13 9.61 0.40
C LEU A 241 16.05 8.41 0.15
N ALA A 242 17.13 8.25 0.93
CA ALA A 242 18.04 7.13 0.78
C ALA A 242 17.32 5.77 0.97
N VAL A 243 16.50 5.62 2.01
CA VAL A 243 15.72 4.40 2.27
C VAL A 243 14.74 4.09 1.14
N MET A 244 14.02 5.10 0.66
CA MET A 244 13.07 4.96 -0.45
C MET A 244 13.75 4.47 -1.72
N MET A 245 14.92 5.02 -2.03
CA MET A 245 15.71 4.67 -3.22
C MET A 245 16.44 3.32 -3.10
N GLY A 246 16.35 2.64 -1.95
CA GLY A 246 16.95 1.31 -1.71
C GLY A 246 18.32 1.35 -1.03
N GLY A 247 18.68 2.45 -0.39
CA GLY A 247 19.84 2.54 0.50
C GLY A 247 19.54 2.02 1.91
N GLU A 248 20.57 1.55 2.62
CA GLU A 248 20.46 1.07 3.99
C GLU A 248 20.27 2.22 5.00
N ILE A 249 19.46 1.98 6.04
CA ILE A 249 19.40 2.86 7.22
C ILE A 249 20.75 2.76 7.93
N LYS A 250 21.50 3.87 8.03
CA LYS A 250 22.67 3.92 8.90
C LYS A 250 22.19 3.81 10.34
N LYS A 251 22.27 2.61 10.92
CA LYS A 251 22.13 2.42 12.36
C LYS A 251 23.34 3.10 13.02
N ASN A 252 23.12 4.28 13.57
CA ASN A 252 24.06 4.90 14.52
C ASN A 252 23.97 4.18 15.87
#